data_AF-A0A956H0D7-F1
#
_entry.id   AF-A0A956H0D7-F1
#
_cell.length_a   1.000
_cell.length_b   1.000
_cell.length_c   1.000
_cell.angle_alpha   90.00
_cell.angle_beta   90.00
_cell.angle_gamma   90.00
#
_symmetry.space_group_name_H-M   'P 1'
#
loop_
_entity.id
_entity.type
_entity.pdbx_description
1 polymer ?
#
loop_
_entity_poly.entity_id
_entity_poly.type
_entity_poly.pdbx_seq_one_letter_code
_entity_poly.pdbx_strand_id
1 'polypeptide(L)'
;MRIARGLVCLSLGLTLAACQDPSDGDDIRNDPNVAENTVDEERPFARGCGTHNPSDFEMQQVEQELAAMQSFRATTPVTIDVYWHVVRNGTTGALSSQAINSSIAVLNDAYANTRFQFKLVGTTDNNNANWYDSCDSASVETAMKTALRQGDSSTLNVYSCGMTGSGLLGWATFPNWYAGNPLDDGVVILDGSVPGGWASPYNEGDTLTHEVGHWVGLYHTFQGGCNGAGDSVSDTPAESSPAYGCPVGRDTCNKAAGADPIYNFMDYTDDNCMDHFTDGQSVRSGDMWDAYRATITDTGCNSDADCGAGEVCNAGVCEPDAPQCLAAGNSCTAGSQCCSGSCKGKPGSKKCN
;
A
#
# COMPACT_ATOMS: atom_id res chain seq x y z
N MET A 1 4.68 7.05 -77.29
CA MET A 1 4.87 6.08 -76.19
C MET A 1 4.09 6.60 -74.99
N ARG A 2 2.89 6.05 -74.79
CA ARG A 2 1.99 6.33 -73.64
C ARG A 2 2.70 5.78 -72.38
N ILE A 3 2.55 6.31 -71.17
CA ILE A 3 1.35 6.27 -70.33
C ILE A 3 1.59 7.19 -69.12
N ALA A 4 0.61 8.05 -68.81
CA ALA A 4 0.42 8.67 -67.51
C ALA A 4 -0.09 7.62 -66.50
N ARG A 5 0.38 7.65 -65.25
CA ARG A 5 -0.27 6.92 -64.15
C ARG A 5 -0.62 7.87 -63.03
N GLY A 6 -1.92 8.14 -62.93
CA GLY A 6 -2.56 8.59 -61.71
C GLY A 6 -2.76 7.44 -60.73
N LEU A 7 -2.96 7.84 -59.47
CA LEU A 7 -3.70 7.21 -58.38
C LEU A 7 -3.98 5.70 -58.46
N VAL A 8 -3.43 4.94 -57.51
CA VAL A 8 -4.21 3.90 -56.83
C VAL A 8 -3.94 4.02 -55.33
N CYS A 9 -4.93 4.56 -54.62
CA CYS A 9 -5.08 4.38 -53.19
C CYS A 9 -5.47 2.90 -53.00
N LEU A 10 -4.51 2.04 -52.62
CA LEU A 10 -4.85 0.69 -52.19
C LEU A 10 -5.20 0.78 -50.70
N SER A 11 -6.51 0.86 -50.46
CA SER A 11 -7.14 0.46 -49.20
C SER A 11 -6.82 -1.01 -48.94
N LEU A 12 -5.72 -1.28 -48.23
CA LEU A 12 -5.62 -2.51 -47.47
C LEU A 12 -6.29 -2.23 -46.13
N GLY A 13 -7.53 -2.72 -46.00
CA GLY A 13 -8.16 -2.90 -44.72
C GLY A 13 -7.31 -3.85 -43.89
N LEU A 14 -6.43 -3.29 -43.06
CA LEU A 14 -6.02 -3.97 -41.84
C LEU A 14 -7.22 -3.82 -40.90
N THR A 15 -7.96 -4.92 -40.77
CA THR A 15 -8.77 -5.17 -39.59
C THR A 15 -7.97 -4.73 -38.37
N LEU A 16 -8.50 -3.74 -37.64
CA LEU A 16 -8.17 -3.51 -36.24
C LEU A 16 -8.46 -4.83 -35.53
N ALA A 17 -7.46 -5.71 -35.44
CA ALA A 17 -7.40 -6.64 -34.36
C ALA A 17 -7.18 -5.77 -33.14
N ALA A 18 -8.27 -5.48 -32.44
CA ALA A 18 -8.18 -5.10 -31.06
C ALA A 18 -7.27 -6.14 -30.39
N CYS A 19 -6.09 -5.72 -29.92
CA CYS A 19 -5.54 -6.35 -28.75
C CYS A 19 -6.51 -5.97 -27.62
N GLN A 20 -7.60 -6.73 -27.52
CA GLN A 20 -8.24 -6.96 -26.25
C GLN A 20 -7.16 -7.62 -25.42
N ASP A 21 -6.52 -6.83 -24.57
CA ASP A 21 -5.81 -7.38 -23.43
C ASP A 21 -6.89 -8.05 -22.59
N PRO A 22 -6.91 -9.39 -22.47
CA PRO A 22 -7.79 -10.03 -21.50
C PRO A 22 -7.22 -9.64 -20.13
N SER A 23 -8.05 -8.94 -19.36
CA SER A 23 -8.02 -8.99 -17.91
C SER A 23 -7.53 -10.36 -17.42
N ASP A 24 -6.53 -10.37 -16.58
CA ASP A 24 -6.71 -10.71 -15.17
C ASP A 24 -5.42 -10.31 -14.45
N GLY A 25 -5.55 -9.40 -13.48
CA GLY A 25 -4.56 -9.34 -12.42
C GLY A 25 -4.61 -10.70 -11.76
N ASP A 26 -3.52 -11.47 -11.88
CA ASP A 26 -3.37 -12.75 -11.22
C ASP A 26 -3.45 -12.49 -9.71
N ASP A 27 -4.66 -12.63 -9.21
CA ASP A 27 -5.03 -12.55 -7.83
C ASP A 27 -4.41 -13.75 -7.12
N ILE A 28 -3.24 -13.55 -6.52
CA ILE A 28 -2.62 -14.56 -5.65
C ILE A 28 -3.56 -14.93 -4.48
N ARG A 29 -4.62 -14.15 -4.21
CA ARG A 29 -5.67 -14.48 -3.24
C ARG A 29 -6.53 -15.67 -3.69
N ASN A 30 -6.37 -16.20 -4.91
CA ASN A 30 -7.11 -17.36 -5.44
C ASN A 30 -6.27 -18.37 -6.24
N ASP A 31 -4.93 -18.38 -6.20
CA ASP A 31 -4.15 -19.37 -6.96
C ASP A 31 -4.16 -20.77 -6.31
N PRO A 32 -4.79 -21.80 -6.93
CA PRO A 32 -4.75 -23.18 -6.42
C PRO A 32 -3.40 -23.88 -6.66
N ASN A 33 -2.40 -23.22 -7.25
CA ASN A 33 -1.10 -23.79 -7.62
C ASN A 33 0.09 -23.28 -6.79
N VAL A 34 -0.13 -22.78 -5.57
CA VAL A 34 0.94 -22.78 -4.56
C VAL A 34 1.25 -24.24 -4.25
N ALA A 35 2.19 -24.79 -5.02
CA ALA A 35 2.54 -26.19 -5.00
C ALA A 35 3.08 -26.57 -3.63
N GLU A 36 2.36 -27.50 -2.99
CA GLU A 36 2.89 -28.34 -1.93
C GLU A 36 4.24 -28.93 -2.35
N ASN A 37 5.29 -28.68 -1.57
CA ASN A 37 6.34 -29.68 -1.45
C ASN A 37 7.03 -29.67 -0.08
N THR A 38 6.79 -30.79 0.60
CA THR A 38 7.62 -31.50 1.58
C THR A 38 7.84 -30.88 2.97
N VAL A 39 6.99 -31.38 3.88
CA VAL A 39 7.27 -31.82 5.26
C VAL A 39 8.41 -31.10 5.98
N ASP A 40 8.06 -30.08 6.75
CA ASP A 40 8.69 -29.80 8.04
C ASP A 40 7.61 -29.34 9.03
N GLU A 41 7.82 -29.74 10.28
CA GLU A 41 6.87 -29.77 11.39
C GLU A 41 6.10 -28.47 11.65
N GLU A 42 4.84 -28.62 12.09
CA GLU A 42 3.91 -27.63 12.65
C GLU A 42 4.48 -26.21 12.89
N ARG A 43 4.49 -25.36 11.86
CA ARG A 43 4.65 -23.91 12.02
C ARG A 43 3.29 -23.24 11.88
N PRO A 44 2.74 -22.60 12.93
CA PRO A 44 1.45 -21.93 12.82
C PRO A 44 1.62 -20.70 11.93
N PHE A 45 1.13 -20.78 10.69
CA PHE A 45 0.93 -19.68 9.74
C PHE A 45 2.11 -18.70 9.63
N ALA A 46 3.04 -18.93 8.68
CA ALA A 46 3.98 -17.90 8.28
C ALA A 46 3.18 -16.68 7.84
N ARG A 47 3.19 -15.62 8.65
CA ARG A 47 2.50 -14.39 8.32
C ARG A 47 3.41 -13.54 7.44
N GLY A 48 2.87 -12.91 6.41
CA GLY A 48 3.68 -12.20 5.41
C GLY A 48 3.03 -10.93 4.88
N CYS A 49 3.78 -10.19 4.08
CA CYS A 49 3.29 -9.03 3.34
C CYS A 49 2.45 -9.50 2.13
N GLY A 50 1.33 -8.80 1.92
CA GLY A 50 0.38 -9.00 0.83
C GLY A 50 0.54 -7.99 -0.30
N THR A 51 1.56 -7.13 -0.27
CA THR A 51 1.85 -6.18 -1.34
C THR A 51 2.09 -6.95 -2.64
N HIS A 52 1.34 -6.61 -3.68
CA HIS A 52 1.51 -7.22 -4.99
C HIS A 52 2.91 -6.90 -5.53
N ASN A 53 3.62 -7.94 -5.98
CA ASN A 53 4.92 -7.74 -6.60
C ASN A 53 4.76 -7.10 -7.99
N PRO A 54 5.44 -5.98 -8.28
CA PRO A 54 5.49 -5.45 -9.63
C PRO A 54 6.20 -6.45 -10.54
N SER A 55 5.73 -6.52 -11.79
CA SER A 55 6.39 -7.34 -12.81
C SER A 55 7.78 -6.81 -13.15
N ASP A 56 8.66 -7.67 -13.66
CA ASP A 56 9.98 -7.26 -14.15
C ASP A 56 9.90 -6.12 -15.18
N PHE A 57 8.82 -6.09 -15.97
CA PHE A 57 8.59 -5.05 -16.95
C PHE A 57 8.23 -3.71 -16.31
N GLU A 58 7.37 -3.71 -15.29
CA GLU A 58 7.06 -2.49 -14.52
C GLU A 58 8.29 -1.97 -13.78
N MET A 59 9.05 -2.86 -13.13
CA MET A 59 10.30 -2.48 -12.46
C MET A 59 11.28 -1.85 -13.46
N GLN A 60 11.45 -2.43 -14.65
CA GLN A 60 12.30 -1.85 -15.70
C GLN A 60 11.82 -0.48 -16.20
N GLN A 61 10.51 -0.23 -16.27
CA GLN A 61 9.98 1.09 -16.62
C GLN A 61 10.29 2.11 -15.54
N VAL A 62 10.05 1.76 -14.27
CA VAL A 62 10.41 2.60 -13.13
C VAL A 62 11.90 2.95 -13.17
N GLU A 63 12.79 1.98 -13.35
CA GLU A 63 14.23 2.26 -13.42
C GLU A 63 14.61 3.20 -14.58
N GLN A 64 13.94 3.08 -15.74
CA GLN A 64 14.16 3.98 -16.88
C GLN A 64 13.70 5.41 -16.58
N GLU A 65 12.56 5.56 -15.91
CA GLU A 65 12.01 6.86 -15.51
C GLU A 65 12.90 7.53 -14.45
N LEU A 66 13.29 6.79 -13.41
CA LEU A 66 14.20 7.29 -12.38
C LEU A 66 15.56 7.68 -12.97
N ALA A 67 16.11 6.88 -13.89
CA ALA A 67 17.35 7.20 -14.59
C ALA A 67 17.26 8.49 -15.40
N ALA A 68 16.12 8.77 -16.04
CA ALA A 68 15.88 10.01 -16.76
C ALA A 68 15.76 11.23 -15.82
N MET A 69 15.32 11.02 -14.58
CA MET A 69 15.14 12.05 -13.56
C MET A 69 16.39 12.39 -12.73
N GLN A 70 17.48 11.59 -12.81
CA GLN A 70 18.69 11.70 -11.97
C GLN A 70 19.33 13.11 -11.88
N SER A 71 18.99 14.04 -12.78
CA SER A 71 19.42 15.43 -12.70
C SER A 71 18.76 16.28 -11.60
N PHE A 72 17.75 15.75 -10.87
CA PHE A 72 16.95 16.49 -9.88
C PHE A 72 16.73 15.76 -8.54
N ARG A 73 17.75 15.06 -8.01
CA ARG A 73 17.63 14.41 -6.69
C ARG A 73 17.46 15.43 -5.57
N ALA A 74 16.27 15.53 -4.97
CA ALA A 74 16.07 16.37 -3.80
C ALA A 74 16.59 15.67 -2.54
N THR A 75 17.28 16.43 -1.70
CA THR A 75 17.77 15.99 -0.37
C THR A 75 16.99 16.65 0.76
N THR A 76 15.99 17.46 0.41
CA THR A 76 15.19 18.19 1.38
C THR A 76 14.35 17.23 2.21
N PRO A 77 14.35 17.36 3.54
CA PRO A 77 13.43 16.62 4.39
C PRO A 77 11.98 16.81 3.94
N VAL A 78 11.22 15.71 3.96
CA VAL A 78 9.80 15.66 3.62
C VAL A 78 9.04 15.28 4.87
N THR A 79 8.11 16.14 5.29
CA THR A 79 7.13 15.78 6.31
C THR A 79 5.89 15.24 5.61
N ILE A 80 5.62 13.95 5.81
CA ILE A 80 4.45 13.24 5.30
C ILE A 80 3.37 13.34 6.36
N ASP A 81 2.25 13.95 6.01
CA ASP A 81 1.07 13.94 6.87
C ASP A 81 0.42 12.54 6.83
N VAL A 82 0.09 12.02 8.00
CA VAL A 82 -0.45 10.66 8.18
C VAL A 82 -1.87 10.73 8.73
N TYR A 83 -2.80 10.06 8.06
CA TYR A 83 -4.13 9.74 8.58
C TYR A 83 -4.19 8.27 8.96
N TRP A 84 -4.62 7.99 10.18
CA TRP A 84 -4.81 6.62 10.66
C TRP A 84 -6.29 6.29 10.76
N HIS A 85 -6.73 5.27 10.03
CA HIS A 85 -8.09 4.79 10.01
C HIS A 85 -8.18 3.47 10.79
N VAL A 86 -8.66 3.56 12.03
CA VAL A 86 -8.94 2.36 12.84
C VAL A 86 -10.23 1.73 12.32
N VAL A 87 -10.16 0.50 11.84
CA VAL A 87 -11.32 -0.28 11.44
C VAL A 87 -11.53 -1.37 12.48
N ARG A 88 -12.77 -1.51 12.98
CA ARG A 88 -13.06 -2.45 14.06
C ARG A 88 -14.42 -3.14 13.91
N ASN A 89 -14.54 -4.32 14.52
CA ASN A 89 -15.79 -5.03 14.69
C ASN A 89 -16.19 -5.00 16.17
N GLY A 90 -17.10 -4.09 16.55
CA GLY A 90 -17.46 -3.88 17.93
C GLY A 90 -16.27 -3.35 18.73
N THR A 91 -15.73 -4.15 19.66
CA THR A 91 -14.52 -3.82 20.43
C THR A 91 -13.25 -4.43 19.86
N THR A 92 -13.36 -5.40 18.95
CA THR A 92 -12.22 -6.09 18.32
C THR A 92 -11.62 -5.19 17.25
N GLY A 93 -10.29 -5.03 17.23
CA GLY A 93 -9.59 -4.09 16.35
C GLY A 93 -9.50 -2.66 16.89
N ALA A 94 -10.03 -2.40 18.09
CA ALA A 94 -9.92 -1.07 18.69
C ALA A 94 -8.48 -0.77 19.12
N LEU A 95 -7.89 0.29 18.56
CA LEU A 95 -6.57 0.78 18.93
C LEU A 95 -6.65 2.02 19.80
N SER A 96 -5.78 2.09 20.82
CA SER A 96 -5.64 3.29 21.63
C SER A 96 -4.81 4.34 20.90
N SER A 97 -5.01 5.63 21.22
CA SER A 97 -4.12 6.69 20.72
C SER A 97 -2.66 6.47 21.10
N GLN A 98 -2.39 5.78 22.22
CA GLN A 98 -1.03 5.43 22.61
C GLN A 98 -0.43 4.41 21.64
N ALA A 99 -1.16 3.36 21.25
CA ALA A 99 -0.67 2.37 20.28
C ALA A 99 -0.36 3.04 18.94
N ILE A 100 -1.26 3.88 18.43
CA ILE A 100 -1.07 4.63 17.18
C ILE A 100 0.16 5.55 17.27
N ASN A 101 0.28 6.34 18.36
CA ASN A 101 1.43 7.23 18.54
C ASN A 101 2.75 6.44 18.67
N SER A 102 2.74 5.27 19.29
CA SER A 102 3.91 4.38 19.35
C SER A 102 4.28 3.86 17.95
N SER A 103 3.30 3.46 17.12
CA SER A 103 3.57 3.05 15.73
C SER A 103 4.22 4.18 14.93
N ILE A 104 3.73 5.42 15.08
CA ILE A 104 4.32 6.59 14.41
C ILE A 104 5.73 6.90 14.93
N ALA A 105 6.01 6.66 16.22
CA ALA A 105 7.34 6.81 16.77
C ALA A 105 8.32 5.77 16.18
N VAL A 106 7.94 4.49 16.17
CA VAL A 106 8.72 3.41 15.55
C VAL A 106 8.99 3.71 14.07
N LEU A 107 7.96 4.14 13.33
CA LEU A 107 8.11 4.52 11.93
C LEU A 107 9.10 5.68 11.74
N ASN A 108 9.05 6.73 12.58
CA ASN A 108 10.03 7.82 12.49
C ASN A 108 11.46 7.39 12.88
N ASP A 109 11.60 6.47 13.84
CA ASP A 109 12.91 5.95 14.26
C ASP A 109 13.53 5.09 13.13
N ALA A 110 12.75 4.22 12.51
CA ALA A 110 13.19 3.38 11.39
C ALA A 110 13.61 4.20 10.15
N TYR A 111 12.91 5.32 9.89
CA TYR A 111 13.19 6.20 8.76
C TYR A 111 14.17 7.33 9.06
N ALA A 112 14.81 7.34 10.24
CA ALA A 112 15.66 8.44 10.69
C ALA A 112 16.91 8.68 9.80
N ASN A 113 17.37 7.66 9.07
CA ASN A 113 18.45 7.79 8.08
C ASN A 113 17.97 8.25 6.69
N THR A 114 16.66 8.40 6.50
CA THR A 114 16.05 8.88 5.27
C THR A 114 15.69 10.37 5.34
N ARG A 115 15.13 10.92 4.26
CA ARG A 115 14.56 12.28 4.26
C ARG A 115 13.11 12.34 4.76
N PHE A 116 12.49 11.22 5.10
CA PHE A 116 11.07 11.17 5.46
C PHE A 116 10.85 11.34 6.96
N GLN A 117 9.84 12.12 7.31
CA GLN A 117 9.33 12.28 8.67
C GLN A 117 7.81 12.16 8.63
N PHE A 118 7.24 11.42 9.55
CA PHE A 118 5.82 11.08 9.56
C PHE A 118 5.11 11.84 10.67
N LYS A 119 4.10 12.61 10.30
CA LYS A 119 3.32 13.44 11.23
C LYS A 119 1.87 12.98 11.23
N LEU A 120 1.43 12.37 12.33
CA LEU A 120 0.02 12.05 12.53
C LEU A 120 -0.80 13.34 12.60
N VAL A 121 -1.71 13.52 11.64
CA VAL A 121 -2.60 14.70 11.56
C VAL A 121 -4.04 14.37 11.86
N GLY A 122 -4.46 13.11 11.73
CA GLY A 122 -5.82 12.69 12.01
C GLY A 122 -5.93 11.20 12.31
N THR A 123 -6.94 10.85 13.10
CA THR A 123 -7.34 9.47 13.36
C THR A 123 -8.85 9.34 13.20
N THR A 124 -9.32 8.32 12.48
CA THR A 124 -10.75 7.96 12.45
C THR A 124 -10.98 6.61 13.13
N ASP A 125 -12.17 6.44 13.71
CA ASP A 125 -12.60 5.19 14.35
C ASP A 125 -13.87 4.67 13.64
N ASN A 126 -13.73 3.54 12.94
CA ASN A 126 -14.70 3.03 11.98
C ASN A 126 -15.20 1.66 12.43
N ASN A 127 -16.36 1.63 13.09
CA ASN A 127 -17.00 0.39 13.50
C ASN A 127 -17.76 -0.26 12.34
N ASN A 128 -17.05 -1.01 11.51
CA ASN A 128 -17.59 -1.69 10.35
C ASN A 128 -17.05 -3.13 10.29
N ALA A 129 -17.87 -4.09 10.71
CA ALA A 129 -17.52 -5.50 10.75
C ALA A 129 -17.09 -6.03 9.37
N ASN A 130 -17.78 -5.63 8.29
CA ASN A 130 -17.45 -6.10 6.95
C ASN A 130 -16.06 -5.60 6.49
N TRP A 131 -15.73 -4.34 6.76
CA TRP A 131 -14.38 -3.83 6.49
C TRP A 131 -13.34 -4.51 7.37
N TYR A 132 -13.65 -4.73 8.65
CA TYR A 132 -12.71 -5.34 9.59
C TYR A 132 -12.38 -6.80 9.25
N ASP A 133 -13.41 -7.61 8.97
CA ASP A 133 -13.30 -9.05 8.77
C ASP A 133 -12.88 -9.44 7.34
N SER A 134 -12.91 -8.49 6.39
CA SER A 134 -12.68 -8.79 4.96
C SER A 134 -11.92 -7.68 4.22
N CYS A 135 -11.10 -6.89 4.91
CA CYS A 135 -10.29 -5.83 4.29
C CYS A 135 -9.31 -6.35 3.23
N ASP A 136 -9.01 -7.65 3.20
CA ASP A 136 -8.19 -8.34 2.21
C ASP A 136 -8.95 -8.70 0.91
N SER A 137 -10.27 -8.54 0.89
CA SER A 137 -11.07 -8.62 -0.32
C SER A 137 -10.97 -7.33 -1.12
N ALA A 138 -10.58 -7.41 -2.39
CA ALA A 138 -10.42 -6.25 -3.28
C ALA A 138 -11.65 -5.32 -3.26
N SER A 139 -12.85 -5.89 -3.35
CA SER A 139 -14.09 -5.09 -3.34
C SER A 139 -14.34 -4.35 -2.02
N VAL A 140 -13.94 -4.96 -0.90
CA VAL A 140 -14.13 -4.40 0.44
C VAL A 140 -13.06 -3.36 0.73
N GLU A 141 -11.82 -3.66 0.35
CA GLU A 141 -10.67 -2.76 0.40
C GLU A 141 -10.95 -1.47 -0.38
N THR A 142 -11.31 -1.58 -1.65
CA THR A 142 -11.63 -0.42 -2.49
C THR A 142 -12.75 0.41 -1.87
N ALA A 143 -13.81 -0.22 -1.37
CA ALA A 143 -14.91 0.49 -0.71
C ALA A 143 -14.48 1.18 0.58
N MET A 144 -13.60 0.55 1.37
CA MET A 144 -13.05 1.11 2.60
C MET A 144 -12.14 2.30 2.31
N LYS A 145 -11.17 2.14 1.40
CA LYS A 145 -10.22 3.20 1.05
C LYS A 145 -10.94 4.39 0.41
N THR A 146 -11.84 4.15 -0.56
CA THR A 146 -12.68 5.19 -1.18
C THR A 146 -13.47 6.00 -0.14
N ALA A 147 -13.95 5.36 0.93
CA ALA A 147 -14.78 6.04 1.93
C ALA A 147 -13.96 6.84 2.96
N LEU A 148 -12.67 6.53 3.14
CA LEU A 148 -11.90 6.97 4.30
C LEU A 148 -10.67 7.79 3.93
N ARG A 149 -10.07 7.54 2.76
CA ARG A 149 -8.85 8.19 2.26
C ARG A 149 -8.92 9.71 2.45
N GLN A 150 -7.80 10.30 2.82
CA GLN A 150 -7.63 11.73 3.01
C GLN A 150 -6.39 12.21 2.27
N GLY A 151 -6.45 13.43 1.73
CA GLY A 151 -5.29 14.05 1.09
C GLY A 151 -5.01 13.51 -0.32
N ASP A 152 -3.80 13.76 -0.79
CA ASP A 152 -3.34 13.46 -2.15
C ASP A 152 -2.22 12.41 -2.14
N SER A 153 -1.48 12.30 -3.26
CA SER A 153 -0.33 11.41 -3.43
C SER A 153 0.79 11.60 -2.39
N SER A 154 0.82 12.75 -1.70
CA SER A 154 1.80 13.06 -0.65
C SER A 154 1.31 12.75 0.77
N THR A 155 0.08 12.25 0.91
CA THR A 155 -0.54 11.93 2.21
C THR A 155 -0.60 10.42 2.44
N LEU A 156 -0.03 9.96 3.55
CA LEU A 156 -0.07 8.54 3.91
C LEU A 156 -1.37 8.22 4.65
N ASN A 157 -2.17 7.31 4.09
CA ASN A 157 -3.35 6.74 4.75
C ASN A 157 -3.00 5.34 5.26
N VAL A 158 -3.14 5.12 6.57
CA VAL A 158 -2.90 3.83 7.22
C VAL A 158 -4.24 3.25 7.68
N TYR A 159 -4.57 2.03 7.28
CA TYR A 159 -5.80 1.33 7.65
C TYR A 159 -5.45 0.14 8.55
N SER A 160 -5.91 0.11 9.79
CA SER A 160 -5.70 -1.04 10.67
C SER A 160 -6.97 -1.90 10.74
N CYS A 161 -6.89 -3.18 10.34
CA CYS A 161 -8.02 -4.12 10.30
C CYS A 161 -7.63 -5.54 10.72
N GLY A 162 -8.59 -6.47 10.73
CA GLY A 162 -8.45 -7.75 11.44
C GLY A 162 -7.62 -8.80 10.73
N MET A 163 -7.77 -8.98 9.41
CA MET A 163 -6.96 -9.87 8.53
C MET A 163 -6.68 -11.31 9.05
N THR A 164 -7.35 -11.76 10.12
CA THR A 164 -6.88 -12.91 10.91
C THR A 164 -6.99 -14.26 10.20
N GLY A 165 -7.76 -14.33 9.11
CA GLY A 165 -7.98 -15.54 8.32
C GLY A 165 -7.05 -15.71 7.12
N SER A 166 -6.35 -14.65 6.68
CA SER A 166 -5.51 -14.68 5.47
C SER A 166 -4.04 -15.00 5.74
N GLY A 167 -3.59 -14.84 6.99
CA GLY A 167 -2.18 -14.93 7.34
C GLY A 167 -1.38 -13.69 6.93
N LEU A 168 -2.00 -12.62 6.44
CA LEU A 168 -1.30 -11.40 6.09
C LEU A 168 -1.03 -10.50 7.31
N LEU A 169 0.09 -9.77 7.28
CA LEU A 169 0.43 -8.72 8.25
C LEU A 169 0.09 -7.33 7.75
N GLY A 170 0.19 -7.10 6.44
CA GLY A 170 -0.08 -5.83 5.82
C GLY A 170 0.09 -5.89 4.32
N TRP A 171 -0.19 -4.78 3.66
CA TRP A 171 0.17 -4.52 2.27
C TRP A 171 0.13 -3.02 1.98
N ALA A 172 0.72 -2.61 0.86
CA ALA A 172 0.78 -1.23 0.40
C ALA A 172 0.54 -1.12 -1.10
N THR A 173 0.26 0.11 -1.54
CA THR A 173 0.20 0.49 -2.95
C THR A 173 1.51 1.19 -3.34
N PHE A 174 2.19 0.71 -4.38
CA PHE A 174 3.43 1.32 -4.88
C PHE A 174 3.19 2.72 -5.47
N PRO A 175 4.17 3.65 -5.39
CA PRO A 175 4.04 5.01 -5.91
C PRO A 175 3.63 5.09 -7.38
N ASN A 176 4.22 4.25 -8.24
CA ASN A 176 3.98 4.27 -9.69
C ASN A 176 2.57 3.77 -10.07
N TRP A 177 1.83 3.15 -9.15
CA TRP A 177 0.44 2.74 -9.37
C TRP A 177 -0.57 3.83 -8.99
N TYR A 178 -0.14 4.85 -8.24
CA TYR A 178 -1.01 5.92 -7.76
C TYR A 178 -1.83 6.55 -8.88
N ALA A 179 -1.17 6.97 -9.98
CA ALA A 179 -1.85 7.67 -11.07
C ALA A 179 -2.92 6.82 -11.77
N GLY A 180 -2.80 5.49 -11.72
CA GLY A 180 -3.80 4.57 -12.29
C GLY A 180 -5.02 4.38 -11.41
N ASN A 181 -4.85 4.43 -10.08
CA ASN A 181 -5.95 4.26 -9.12
C ASN A 181 -5.67 4.99 -7.78
N PRO A 182 -5.82 6.34 -7.73
CA PRO A 182 -5.49 7.13 -6.53
C PRO A 182 -6.27 6.73 -5.28
N LEU A 183 -7.50 6.24 -5.47
CA LEU A 183 -8.42 5.86 -4.39
C LEU A 183 -7.98 4.60 -3.65
N ASP A 184 -7.09 3.81 -4.24
CA ASP A 184 -6.59 2.57 -3.66
C ASP A 184 -5.21 2.77 -3.01
N ASP A 185 -4.67 3.99 -3.02
CA ASP A 185 -3.38 4.31 -2.38
C ASP A 185 -3.45 4.21 -0.84
N GLY A 186 -2.33 3.83 -0.25
CA GLY A 186 -2.15 3.76 1.20
C GLY A 186 -1.58 2.41 1.66
N VAL A 187 -1.59 2.22 2.97
CA VAL A 187 -1.05 1.05 3.66
C VAL A 187 -2.14 0.43 4.52
N VAL A 188 -2.34 -0.88 4.40
CA VAL A 188 -3.20 -1.65 5.30
C VAL A 188 -2.31 -2.49 6.20
N ILE A 189 -2.60 -2.52 7.49
CA ILE A 189 -1.91 -3.36 8.46
C ILE A 189 -2.91 -4.14 9.31
N LEU A 190 -2.44 -5.28 9.79
CA LEU A 190 -3.07 -6.04 10.85
C LEU A 190 -3.11 -5.20 12.14
N ASP A 191 -4.28 -5.06 12.74
CA ASP A 191 -4.47 -4.31 14.00
C ASP A 191 -3.56 -4.82 15.13
N GLY A 192 -3.28 -6.13 15.13
CA GLY A 192 -2.41 -6.79 16.09
C GLY A 192 -0.91 -6.58 15.93
N SER A 193 -0.43 -6.04 14.79
CA SER A 193 1.00 -5.86 14.53
C SER A 193 1.59 -4.52 15.01
N VAL A 194 0.75 -3.68 15.63
CA VAL A 194 1.21 -2.45 16.28
C VAL A 194 2.11 -2.75 17.49
N PRO A 195 2.94 -1.80 17.95
CA PRO A 195 3.81 -1.98 19.12
C PRO A 195 3.02 -2.40 20.37
N GLY A 196 3.38 -3.55 20.95
CA GLY A 196 2.70 -4.15 22.11
C GLY A 196 1.37 -4.84 21.77
N GLY A 197 1.07 -5.01 20.48
CA GLY A 197 -0.09 -5.75 19.98
C GLY A 197 0.01 -7.26 20.21
N TRP A 198 -0.99 -8.00 19.76
CA TRP A 198 -1.13 -9.43 20.01
C TRP A 198 -0.43 -10.32 18.96
N ALA A 199 0.01 -9.77 17.83
CA ALA A 199 0.54 -10.53 16.70
C ALA A 199 2.04 -10.86 16.82
N SER A 200 2.52 -11.20 18.02
CA SER A 200 3.91 -11.61 18.24
C SER A 200 4.28 -12.80 17.34
N PRO A 201 5.47 -12.81 16.70
CA PRO A 201 6.62 -11.91 16.89
C PRO A 201 6.59 -10.59 16.09
N TYR A 202 5.49 -10.25 15.42
CA TYR A 202 5.34 -9.09 14.54
C TYR A 202 4.62 -7.92 15.23
N ASN A 203 4.95 -7.64 16.48
CA ASN A 203 4.21 -6.70 17.34
C ASN A 203 5.09 -5.62 17.96
N GLU A 204 6.20 -5.26 17.29
CA GLU A 204 7.07 -4.14 17.67
C GLU A 204 6.89 -2.94 16.74
N GLY A 205 6.17 -3.11 15.62
CA GLY A 205 5.71 -2.04 14.73
C GLY A 205 6.33 -2.09 13.33
N ASP A 206 7.21 -3.05 13.06
CA ASP A 206 7.99 -3.09 11.82
C ASP A 206 7.19 -3.57 10.62
N THR A 207 6.03 -4.19 10.82
CA THR A 207 5.05 -4.38 9.74
C THR A 207 4.69 -3.04 9.09
N LEU A 208 4.39 -1.99 9.86
CA LEU A 208 4.08 -0.69 9.27
C LEU A 208 5.31 -0.09 8.58
N THR A 209 6.49 -0.25 9.17
CA THR A 209 7.77 0.18 8.56
C THR A 209 7.97 -0.48 7.19
N HIS A 210 7.78 -1.78 7.10
CA HIS A 210 7.89 -2.58 5.88
C HIS A 210 6.91 -2.11 4.80
N GLU A 211 5.62 -2.01 5.14
CA GLU A 211 4.60 -1.61 4.17
C GLU A 211 4.77 -0.16 3.71
N VAL A 212 5.18 0.75 4.61
CA VAL A 212 5.53 2.12 4.20
C VAL A 212 6.75 2.11 3.27
N GLY A 213 7.66 1.13 3.42
CA GLY A 213 8.78 0.90 2.52
C GLY A 213 8.32 0.69 1.08
N HIS A 214 7.33 -0.18 0.88
CA HIS A 214 6.67 -0.36 -0.41
C HIS A 214 5.93 0.90 -0.87
N TRP A 215 5.21 1.58 0.03
CA TRP A 215 4.47 2.81 -0.29
C TRP A 215 5.40 3.94 -0.77
N VAL A 216 6.67 3.96 -0.34
CA VAL A 216 7.71 4.87 -0.85
C VAL A 216 8.58 4.27 -1.97
N GLY A 217 8.27 3.06 -2.45
CA GLY A 217 8.87 2.48 -3.66
C GLY A 217 10.03 1.50 -3.46
N LEU A 218 10.20 0.94 -2.26
CA LEU A 218 11.16 -0.12 -2.00
C LEU A 218 10.57 -1.49 -2.32
N TYR A 219 11.35 -2.35 -2.96
CA TYR A 219 10.97 -3.75 -3.18
C TYR A 219 11.48 -4.62 -2.04
N HIS A 220 10.94 -5.84 -1.96
CA HIS A 220 11.50 -6.86 -1.09
C HIS A 220 12.97 -7.12 -1.43
N THR A 221 13.81 -7.37 -0.43
CA THR A 221 15.24 -7.66 -0.64
C THR A 221 15.51 -8.93 -1.48
N PHE A 222 14.58 -9.88 -1.43
CA PHE A 222 14.59 -11.11 -2.23
C PHE A 222 14.02 -10.95 -3.64
N GLN A 223 13.64 -9.74 -4.06
CA GLN A 223 13.08 -9.50 -5.39
C GLN A 223 14.09 -9.88 -6.48
N GLY A 224 13.64 -10.61 -7.49
CA GLY A 224 14.49 -11.08 -8.60
C GLY A 224 15.48 -12.20 -8.25
N GLY A 225 15.64 -12.56 -6.97
CA GLY A 225 16.53 -13.64 -6.53
C GLY A 225 18.01 -13.42 -6.87
N CYS A 226 18.83 -14.47 -6.76
CA CYS A 226 20.29 -14.38 -6.92
C CYS A 226 20.80 -13.96 -8.31
N ASN A 227 19.96 -14.04 -9.36
CA ASN A 227 20.39 -13.80 -10.74
C ASN A 227 19.57 -12.70 -11.45
N GLY A 228 18.56 -12.14 -10.78
CA GLY A 228 17.72 -11.08 -11.33
C GLY A 228 18.32 -9.70 -11.15
N ALA A 229 17.51 -8.67 -11.35
CA ALA A 229 17.89 -7.28 -11.13
C ALA A 229 17.96 -6.90 -9.63
N GLY A 230 17.65 -7.85 -8.73
CA GLY A 230 17.52 -7.59 -7.30
C GLY A 230 16.28 -6.75 -6.98
N ASP A 231 16.35 -6.05 -5.86
CA ASP A 231 15.39 -5.04 -5.41
C ASP A 231 15.66 -3.64 -6.02
N SER A 232 16.45 -3.59 -7.10
CA SER A 232 16.93 -2.36 -7.74
C SER A 232 17.73 -1.43 -6.82
N VAL A 233 18.32 -1.96 -5.75
CA VAL A 233 19.23 -1.24 -4.87
C VAL A 233 20.59 -1.97 -4.87
N SER A 234 21.69 -1.23 -5.03
CA SER A 234 23.01 -1.86 -5.25
C SER A 234 23.76 -2.26 -3.99
N ASP A 235 23.38 -1.67 -2.84
CA ASP A 235 24.01 -1.92 -1.54
C ASP A 235 23.21 -2.88 -0.66
N THR A 236 22.11 -3.42 -1.16
CA THR A 236 21.36 -4.56 -0.63
C THR A 236 21.91 -5.84 -1.27
N PRO A 237 22.53 -6.74 -0.50
CA PRO A 237 22.93 -8.04 -1.01
C PRO A 237 21.73 -8.82 -1.57
N ALA A 238 21.93 -9.51 -2.70
CA ALA A 238 20.90 -10.35 -3.27
C ALA A 238 20.67 -11.59 -2.40
N GLU A 239 19.41 -12.00 -2.26
CA GLU A 239 19.02 -13.23 -1.60
C GLU A 239 18.00 -14.00 -2.46
N SER A 240 17.87 -15.31 -2.25
CA SER A 240 17.05 -16.18 -3.10
C SER A 240 15.59 -16.29 -2.69
N SER A 241 15.28 -15.97 -1.43
CA SER A 241 13.96 -16.12 -0.81
C SER A 241 13.86 -15.21 0.40
N PRO A 242 12.67 -14.95 0.97
CA PRO A 242 12.55 -14.32 2.28
C PRO A 242 13.24 -15.12 3.38
N ALA A 243 13.77 -14.42 4.38
CA ALA A 243 14.09 -14.97 5.70
C ALA A 243 12.87 -14.92 6.63
N TYR A 244 12.82 -15.82 7.62
CA TYR A 244 11.84 -15.78 8.69
C TYR A 244 12.54 -16.09 10.02
N GLY A 245 12.00 -15.59 11.13
CA GLY A 245 12.71 -15.64 12.41
C GLY A 245 13.89 -14.66 12.40
N CYS A 246 15.01 -15.05 13.02
CA CYS A 246 16.26 -14.27 12.95
C CYS A 246 17.45 -15.18 12.55
N PRO A 247 17.56 -15.57 11.26
CA PRO A 247 18.51 -16.58 10.80
C PRO A 247 19.91 -16.01 10.56
N VAL A 248 20.64 -15.72 11.64
CA VAL A 248 21.99 -15.14 11.58
C VAL A 248 22.95 -15.92 10.69
N GLY A 249 23.60 -15.22 9.75
CA GLY A 249 24.61 -15.80 8.86
C GLY A 249 24.04 -16.53 7.64
N ARG A 250 22.75 -16.36 7.36
CA ARG A 250 22.11 -16.84 6.13
C ARG A 250 22.75 -16.16 4.91
N ASP A 251 23.13 -16.98 3.92
CA ASP A 251 23.70 -16.56 2.64
C ASP A 251 23.22 -17.57 1.60
N THR A 252 22.14 -17.22 0.92
CA THR A 252 21.53 -18.07 -0.11
C THR A 252 22.08 -17.77 -1.50
N CYS A 253 22.69 -16.61 -1.70
CA CYS A 253 23.31 -16.19 -2.95
C CYS A 253 24.84 -16.12 -2.86
N ASN A 254 25.47 -17.22 -2.44
CA ASN A 254 26.92 -17.31 -2.19
C ASN A 254 27.88 -17.00 -3.36
N LYS A 255 27.35 -16.71 -4.56
CA LYS A 255 28.11 -16.23 -5.72
C LYS A 255 28.01 -14.72 -5.93
N ALA A 256 27.02 -14.08 -5.31
CA ALA A 256 26.88 -12.64 -5.20
C ALA A 256 27.69 -12.14 -3.99
N ALA A 257 27.84 -10.83 -3.88
CA ALA A 257 28.55 -10.22 -2.75
C ALA A 257 27.58 -9.96 -1.60
N GLY A 258 28.04 -10.24 -0.37
CA GLY A 258 27.25 -10.04 0.86
C GLY A 258 26.50 -11.30 1.29
N ALA A 259 26.11 -11.32 2.57
CA ALA A 259 25.18 -12.31 3.11
C ALA A 259 23.74 -11.78 2.95
N ASP A 260 22.74 -12.66 3.10
CA ASP A 260 21.34 -12.27 2.97
C ASP A 260 21.01 -11.12 3.96
N PRO A 261 20.28 -10.07 3.53
CA PRO A 261 20.06 -8.86 4.31
C PRO A 261 18.98 -9.03 5.40
N ILE A 262 19.13 -10.04 6.25
CA ILE A 262 18.13 -10.50 7.25
C ILE A 262 17.71 -9.45 8.30
N TYR A 263 18.46 -8.36 8.43
CA TYR A 263 18.15 -7.26 9.37
C TYR A 263 17.50 -6.06 8.66
N ASN A 264 17.26 -6.17 7.35
CA ASN A 264 16.63 -5.13 6.57
C ASN A 264 15.11 -5.13 6.77
N PHE A 265 14.51 -3.95 6.88
CA PHE A 265 13.06 -3.83 7.02
C PHE A 265 12.27 -4.40 5.82
N MET A 266 12.89 -4.58 4.65
CA MET A 266 12.25 -5.13 3.45
C MET A 266 12.40 -6.65 3.28
N ASP A 267 12.95 -7.36 4.27
CA ASP A 267 12.89 -8.84 4.37
C ASP A 267 11.65 -9.25 5.21
N TYR A 268 11.47 -10.55 5.51
CA TYR A 268 10.34 -11.11 6.28
C TYR A 268 10.74 -11.69 7.65
N THR A 269 11.90 -11.27 8.17
CA THR A 269 12.32 -11.64 9.52
C THR A 269 11.36 -11.16 10.61
N ASP A 270 11.53 -11.66 11.83
CA ASP A 270 10.73 -11.17 12.96
C ASP A 270 11.11 -9.71 13.26
N ASP A 271 10.16 -8.89 13.74
CA ASP A 271 10.37 -7.45 14.03
C ASP A 271 11.68 -7.22 14.82
N ASN A 272 11.93 -8.01 15.86
CA ASN A 272 13.12 -7.88 16.71
C ASN A 272 14.48 -8.15 16.01
N CYS A 273 14.45 -8.60 14.77
CA CYS A 273 15.62 -8.83 13.93
C CYS A 273 15.79 -7.69 12.90
N MET A 274 14.74 -6.94 12.56
CA MET A 274 14.86 -5.82 11.62
C MET A 274 15.40 -4.57 12.33
N ASP A 275 16.32 -3.84 11.70
CA ASP A 275 16.87 -2.62 12.31
C ASP A 275 17.24 -1.49 11.32
N HIS A 276 17.24 -1.71 10.01
CA HIS A 276 17.65 -0.66 9.07
C HIS A 276 17.07 -0.74 7.65
N PHE A 277 17.06 0.43 7.00
CA PHE A 277 17.20 0.57 5.55
C PHE A 277 18.65 0.87 5.19
N THR A 278 19.08 0.49 3.99
CA THR A 278 20.39 0.90 3.45
C THR A 278 20.39 2.36 2.96
N ASP A 279 21.58 2.93 2.77
CA ASP A 279 21.71 4.26 2.16
C ASP A 279 21.13 4.27 0.73
N GLY A 280 21.32 3.18 -0.01
CA GLY A 280 20.75 2.99 -1.35
C GLY A 280 19.21 2.95 -1.34
N GLN A 281 18.60 2.28 -0.35
CA GLN A 281 17.15 2.29 -0.16
C GLN A 281 16.64 3.70 0.19
N SER A 282 17.37 4.46 1.02
CA SER A 282 17.03 5.87 1.28
C SER A 282 17.08 6.73 0.01
N VAL A 283 18.05 6.50 -0.88
CA VAL A 283 18.15 7.24 -2.15
C VAL A 283 17.01 6.84 -3.08
N ARG A 284 16.76 5.53 -3.24
CA ARG A 284 15.69 5.01 -4.10
C ARG A 284 14.33 5.54 -3.68
N SER A 285 13.99 5.44 -2.41
CA SER A 285 12.69 5.91 -1.90
C SER A 285 12.50 7.42 -2.09
N GLY A 286 13.58 8.21 -1.95
CA GLY A 286 13.58 9.63 -2.32
C GLY A 286 13.33 9.89 -3.81
N ASP A 287 14.00 9.14 -4.69
CA ASP A 287 13.81 9.24 -6.15
C ASP A 287 12.37 8.86 -6.55
N MET A 288 11.83 7.78 -5.96
CA MET A 288 10.45 7.33 -6.16
C MET A 288 9.42 8.36 -5.68
N TRP A 289 9.66 8.96 -4.52
CA TRP A 289 8.84 10.05 -4.00
C TRP A 289 8.81 11.23 -4.96
N ASP A 290 9.98 11.69 -5.41
CA ASP A 290 10.09 12.83 -6.31
C ASP A 290 9.45 12.54 -7.68
N ALA A 291 9.50 11.29 -8.16
CA ALA A 291 8.91 10.87 -9.43
C ALA A 291 7.38 10.76 -9.40
N TYR A 292 6.82 10.17 -8.35
CA TYR A 292 5.42 9.72 -8.37
C TYR A 292 4.54 10.31 -7.27
N ARG A 293 5.10 11.00 -6.27
CA ARG A 293 4.32 11.59 -5.16
C ARG A 293 4.45 13.11 -5.09
N ALA A 294 5.66 13.66 -5.23
CA ALA A 294 5.87 15.10 -5.12
C ALA A 294 5.37 15.90 -6.34
N THR A 295 5.35 15.27 -7.51
CA THR A 295 5.09 15.91 -8.81
C THR A 295 3.64 15.81 -9.26
N ILE A 296 2.84 14.97 -8.62
CA ILE A 296 1.42 14.83 -8.94
C ILE A 296 0.67 15.95 -8.22
N THR A 297 0.47 17.06 -8.95
CA THR A 297 -0.64 17.94 -8.64
C THR A 297 -1.91 17.23 -9.07
N ASP A 298 -2.64 16.62 -8.13
CA ASP A 298 -4.00 16.15 -8.40
C ASP A 298 -4.83 17.40 -8.77
N THR A 299 -4.98 17.69 -10.06
CA THR A 299 -5.71 18.87 -10.55
C THR A 299 -7.12 18.54 -11.02
N GLY A 300 -7.69 17.42 -10.55
CA GLY A 300 -9.06 17.03 -10.88
C GLY A 300 -10.11 17.99 -10.29
N CYS A 301 -9.80 18.64 -9.17
CA CYS A 301 -10.65 19.66 -8.55
C CYS A 301 -9.85 20.62 -7.66
N ASN A 302 -10.33 21.85 -7.46
CA ASN A 302 -9.79 22.78 -6.46
C ASN A 302 -10.78 23.04 -5.31
N SER A 303 -12.04 22.63 -5.50
CA SER A 303 -13.13 22.75 -4.52
C SER A 303 -14.25 21.78 -4.87
N ASP A 304 -15.16 21.50 -3.92
CA ASP A 304 -16.34 20.65 -4.15
C ASP A 304 -17.21 21.12 -5.33
N ALA A 305 -17.13 22.40 -5.69
CA ALA A 305 -17.84 22.97 -6.82
C ALA A 305 -17.31 22.48 -8.18
N ASP A 306 -16.10 21.94 -8.21
CA ASP A 306 -15.50 21.34 -9.41
C ASP A 306 -15.94 19.88 -9.58
N CYS A 307 -16.63 19.31 -8.59
CA CYS A 307 -17.04 17.90 -8.56
C CYS A 307 -18.52 17.70 -8.89
N GLY A 308 -18.86 16.46 -9.27
CA GLY A 308 -20.22 16.05 -9.58
C GLY A 308 -21.16 16.15 -8.38
N ALA A 309 -22.46 16.13 -8.64
CA ALA A 309 -23.44 16.13 -7.55
C ALA A 309 -23.28 14.87 -6.67
N GLY A 310 -22.98 15.05 -5.39
CA GLY A 310 -22.70 13.96 -4.46
C GLY A 310 -21.22 13.58 -4.35
N GLU A 311 -20.33 14.46 -4.83
CA GLU A 311 -18.89 14.35 -4.69
C GLU A 311 -18.33 15.59 -3.96
N VAL A 312 -17.21 15.42 -3.27
CA VAL A 312 -16.41 16.48 -2.65
C VAL A 312 -15.01 16.45 -3.22
N CYS A 313 -14.36 17.61 -3.25
CA CYS A 313 -12.98 17.69 -3.70
C CYS A 313 -12.06 17.34 -2.53
N ASN A 314 -11.50 16.13 -2.57
CA ASN A 314 -10.47 15.72 -1.62
C ASN A 314 -9.11 15.82 -2.29
N ALA A 315 -8.40 16.89 -1.93
CA ALA A 315 -7.03 17.16 -2.36
C ALA A 315 -6.79 16.92 -3.86
N GLY A 316 -7.69 17.44 -4.71
CA GLY A 316 -7.50 17.37 -6.14
C GLY A 316 -8.21 16.23 -6.86
N VAL A 317 -8.84 15.31 -6.14
CA VAL A 317 -9.67 14.25 -6.71
C VAL A 317 -11.12 14.47 -6.27
N CYS A 318 -12.05 14.39 -7.22
CA CYS A 318 -13.46 14.34 -6.90
C CYS A 318 -13.77 12.96 -6.36
N GLU A 319 -13.97 12.89 -5.06
CA GLU A 319 -14.35 11.68 -4.35
C GLU A 319 -15.85 11.75 -4.09
N PRO A 320 -16.59 10.63 -4.04
CA PRO A 320 -17.94 10.64 -3.50
C PRO A 320 -17.92 11.38 -2.17
N ASP A 321 -18.96 12.17 -1.87
CA ASP A 321 -19.22 12.73 -0.55
C ASP A 321 -19.49 11.54 0.38
N ALA A 322 -18.40 10.84 0.74
CA ALA A 322 -18.41 9.70 1.61
C ALA A 322 -19.04 10.25 2.87
N PRO A 323 -20.19 9.72 3.33
CA PRO A 323 -20.78 10.23 4.52
C PRO A 323 -19.74 10.05 5.61
N GLN A 324 -19.12 11.15 6.03
CA GLN A 324 -18.69 11.35 7.40
C GLN A 324 -19.91 10.91 8.18
N CYS A 325 -19.81 9.69 8.65
CA CYS A 325 -20.94 8.95 9.14
C CYS A 325 -21.69 9.84 10.15
N LEU A 326 -23.00 9.77 10.19
CA LEU A 326 -23.76 10.69 11.03
C LEU A 326 -23.38 10.44 12.50
N ALA A 327 -22.84 11.49 13.15
CA ALA A 327 -22.46 11.46 14.55
C ALA A 327 -23.67 11.08 15.45
N ALA A 328 -23.39 10.48 16.60
CA ALA A 328 -24.43 10.07 17.54
C ALA A 328 -25.35 11.24 17.91
N GLY A 329 -26.67 11.02 17.86
CA GLY A 329 -27.69 12.02 18.13
C GLY A 329 -28.18 12.83 16.92
N ASN A 330 -27.53 12.72 15.75
CA ASN A 330 -27.98 13.36 14.52
C ASN A 330 -29.13 12.59 13.88
N SER A 331 -30.08 13.34 13.29
CA SER A 331 -31.23 12.77 12.60
C SER A 331 -30.78 11.95 11.39
N CYS A 332 -31.36 10.77 11.20
CA CYS A 332 -31.00 9.84 10.13
C CYS A 332 -32.24 9.24 9.46
N THR A 333 -32.09 8.73 8.24
CA THR A 333 -33.14 8.03 7.48
C THR A 333 -32.74 6.57 7.23
N ALA A 334 -33.67 5.76 6.71
CA ALA A 334 -33.34 4.39 6.32
C ALA A 334 -32.33 4.43 5.16
N GLY A 335 -31.14 3.85 5.36
CA GLY A 335 -30.02 3.90 4.41
C GLY A 335 -28.89 4.87 4.82
N SER A 336 -29.07 5.70 5.85
CA SER A 336 -27.98 6.55 6.36
C SER A 336 -26.90 5.75 7.09
N GLN A 337 -25.63 6.09 6.85
CA GLN A 337 -24.47 5.54 7.56
C GLN A 337 -24.20 6.35 8.84
N CYS A 338 -24.26 5.69 10.01
CA CYS A 338 -24.00 6.29 11.34
C CYS A 338 -22.60 5.90 11.82
N CYS A 339 -21.83 6.80 12.47
CA CYS A 339 -20.45 6.47 12.88
C CYS A 339 -20.38 5.40 13.94
N SER A 340 -21.44 5.30 14.72
CA SER A 340 -21.69 4.22 15.64
C SER A 340 -23.07 3.66 15.37
N GLY A 341 -23.19 2.33 15.43
CA GLY A 341 -24.47 1.65 15.50
C GLY A 341 -25.35 1.80 14.25
N SER A 342 -26.62 2.10 14.47
CA SER A 342 -27.62 2.13 13.40
C SER A 342 -28.64 3.22 13.66
N CYS A 343 -29.30 3.67 12.60
CA CYS A 343 -30.39 4.63 12.69
C CYS A 343 -31.59 4.06 13.48
N LYS A 344 -31.79 4.50 14.73
CA LYS A 344 -32.82 4.00 15.64
C LYS A 344 -33.82 5.10 16.01
N GLY A 345 -35.09 4.73 16.24
CA GLY A 345 -36.16 5.65 16.66
C GLY A 345 -37.46 5.46 15.90
N LYS A 346 -38.48 6.24 16.25
CA LYS A 346 -39.79 6.21 15.58
C LYS A 346 -39.68 6.81 14.17
N PRO A 347 -40.48 6.33 13.19
CA PRO A 347 -40.57 6.96 11.87
C PRO A 347 -40.75 8.48 12.00
N GLY A 348 -39.90 9.27 11.34
CA GLY A 348 -39.88 10.74 11.43
C GLY A 348 -39.03 11.35 12.55
N SER A 349 -38.34 10.55 13.37
CA SER A 349 -37.50 11.03 14.49
C SER A 349 -36.26 10.17 14.76
N LYS A 350 -35.85 9.36 13.77
CA LYS A 350 -34.71 8.45 13.96
C LYS A 350 -33.41 9.22 14.09
N LYS A 351 -32.52 8.74 14.96
CA LYS A 351 -31.19 9.30 15.20
C LYS A 351 -30.12 8.22 15.15
N CYS A 352 -28.90 8.62 14.81
CA CYS A 352 -27.72 7.79 14.94
C CYS A 352 -27.40 7.57 16.42
N ASN A 353 -26.94 6.37 16.74
CA ASN A 353 -27.07 5.83 18.08
C ASN A 353 -25.77 5.24 18.62
#